data_AF-A0A9D2SX21-F1
#
_entry.id   AF-A0A9D2SX21-F1
#
_cell.length_a   1.000
_cell.length_b   1.000
_cell.length_c   1.000
_cell.angle_alpha   90.00
_cell.angle_beta   90.00
_cell.angle_gamma   90.00
#
_symmetry.space_group_name_H-M   'P 1'
#
loop_
_entity.id
_entity.type
_entity.pdbx_description
1 polymer ?
#
loop_
_entity_poly.entity_id
_entity_poly.type
_entity_poly.pdbx_seq_one_letter_code
_entity_poly.pdbx_strand_id
1 'polypeptide(L)'
;METVKIGKIVNTHGLKGELKIIPSTHFIEERFGKGASILIRKDSVHVHVKVERMRVDRGMVYVVLEGLHDINDVEIYKGCEVFIDKADLHPLSEDEVYYSQLMDCEVYTDEDVYVGRVVDVIETGANAVLRVQRENDSVLIPYVKAVVTAVNVEEKRIEIEAMEGLL
;
A
#
# COMPACT_ATOMS: atom_id res chain seq x y z
N MET A 1 7.54 21.00 1.88
CA MET A 1 7.11 19.69 1.40
C MET A 1 6.65 18.89 2.61
N GLU A 2 5.44 18.34 2.55
CA GLU A 2 4.88 17.53 3.63
C GLU A 2 5.45 16.11 3.48
N THR A 3 6.05 15.56 4.53
CA THR A 3 6.72 14.26 4.51
C THR A 3 6.09 13.32 5.52
N VAL A 4 5.94 12.05 5.18
CA VAL A 4 5.40 11.03 6.08
C VAL A 4 6.51 10.09 6.53
N LYS A 5 6.63 9.86 7.84
CA LYS A 5 7.60 8.91 8.41
C LYS A 5 7.14 7.48 8.10
N ILE A 6 8.03 6.68 7.54
CA ILE A 6 7.76 5.29 7.16
C ILE A 6 8.65 4.28 7.88
N GLY A 7 9.70 4.72 8.59
CA GLY A 7 10.51 3.82 9.38
C GLY A 7 11.72 4.46 10.06
N LYS A 8 12.52 3.62 10.71
CA LYS A 8 13.80 3.98 11.32
C LYS A 8 14.87 2.97 10.97
N ILE A 9 16.02 3.43 10.49
CA ILE A 9 17.18 2.58 10.24
C ILE A 9 17.79 2.20 11.59
N VAL A 10 17.86 0.90 11.88
CA VAL A 10 18.37 0.39 13.16
C VAL A 10 19.72 -0.28 13.05
N ASN A 11 20.06 -0.84 11.89
CA ASN A 11 21.37 -1.43 11.65
C ASN A 11 21.66 -1.57 10.15
N THR A 12 22.86 -2.05 9.82
CA THR A 12 23.21 -2.57 8.49
C THR A 12 23.10 -4.10 8.47
N HIS A 13 23.14 -4.70 7.28
CA HIS A 13 23.20 -6.14 7.09
C HIS A 13 24.19 -6.53 5.99
N GLY A 14 25.13 -7.40 6.33
CA GLY A 14 26.19 -7.82 5.41
C GLY A 14 27.08 -6.66 4.94
N LEU A 15 27.86 -6.91 3.89
CA LEU A 15 28.83 -5.94 3.35
C LEU A 15 28.30 -5.15 2.15
N LYS A 16 27.13 -5.51 1.60
CA LYS A 16 26.60 -4.98 0.33
C LYS A 16 25.67 -3.78 0.50
N GLY A 17 25.95 -2.91 1.47
CA GLY A 17 25.16 -1.69 1.69
C GLY A 17 23.70 -1.90 2.09
N GLU A 18 23.33 -3.07 2.63
CA GLU A 18 21.93 -3.33 3.01
C GLU A 18 21.60 -2.68 4.37
N LEU A 19 20.52 -1.90 4.42
CA LEU A 19 20.01 -1.24 5.62
C LEU A 19 18.86 -2.04 6.22
N LYS A 20 18.91 -2.26 7.53
CA LYS A 20 17.83 -2.84 8.32
C LYS A 20 16.98 -1.73 8.93
N ILE A 21 15.69 -1.74 8.63
CA ILE A 21 14.71 -0.72 8.98
C ILE A 21 13.59 -1.36 9.82
N ILE A 22 13.24 -0.71 10.93
CA ILE A 22 11.97 -0.95 11.61
C ILE A 22 10.91 -0.12 10.87
N PRO A 23 9.93 -0.75 10.20
CA PRO A 23 8.88 -0.01 9.52
C PRO A 23 7.96 0.68 10.54
N SER A 24 7.42 1.82 10.15
CA SER A 24 6.37 2.58 10.86
C SER A 24 5.14 2.77 9.98
N THR A 25 4.98 1.90 8.98
CA THR A 25 3.91 1.92 7.99
C THR A 25 3.41 0.48 7.75
N HIS A 26 2.16 0.35 7.35
CA HIS A 26 1.56 -0.93 6.93
C HIS A 26 1.76 -1.22 5.44
N PHE A 27 2.14 -0.21 4.64
CA PHE A 27 2.31 -0.31 3.19
C PHE A 27 3.77 -0.59 2.80
N ILE A 28 4.37 -1.67 3.31
CA ILE A 28 5.82 -1.89 3.18
C ILE A 28 6.27 -1.99 1.71
N GLU A 29 5.58 -2.81 0.91
CA GLU A 29 5.94 -3.06 -0.49
C GLU A 29 5.81 -1.78 -1.34
N GLU A 30 4.80 -0.95 -1.10
CA GLU A 30 4.65 0.35 -1.81
C GLU A 30 5.74 1.35 -1.41
N ARG A 31 6.09 1.40 -0.11
CA ARG A 31 6.95 2.46 0.46
C ARG A 31 8.44 2.16 0.35
N PHE A 32 8.80 0.89 0.25
CA PHE A 32 10.17 0.42 0.16
C PHE A 32 10.42 -0.43 -1.10
N GLY A 33 9.43 -0.58 -1.97
CA GLY A 33 9.55 -1.31 -3.23
C GLY A 33 10.64 -0.76 -4.14
N LYS A 34 11.09 -1.58 -5.09
CA LYS A 34 12.09 -1.16 -6.08
C LYS A 34 11.62 0.10 -6.83
N GLY A 35 12.46 1.11 -6.89
CA GLY A 35 12.20 2.40 -7.51
C GLY A 35 11.57 3.44 -6.58
N ALA A 36 11.12 3.05 -5.38
CA ALA A 36 10.55 3.98 -4.41
C ALA A 36 11.58 5.05 -4.01
N SER A 37 11.15 6.31 -4.05
CA SER A 37 11.92 7.47 -3.60
C SER A 37 11.76 7.61 -2.09
N ILE A 38 12.87 7.51 -1.36
CA ILE A 38 12.87 7.69 0.10
C ILE A 38 13.77 8.85 0.50
N LEU A 39 13.44 9.42 1.65
CA LEU A 39 14.14 10.52 2.28
C LEU A 39 14.72 10.07 3.62
N ILE A 40 16.03 10.11 3.75
CA ILE A 40 16.73 9.82 5.00
C ILE A 40 17.07 11.16 5.67
N ARG A 41 16.56 11.37 6.88
CA ARG A 41 16.91 12.54 7.70
C ARG A 41 18.12 12.24 8.57
N LYS A 42 19.21 12.95 8.32
CA LYS A 42 20.43 12.93 9.11
C LYS A 42 20.76 14.35 9.57
N ASP A 43 20.51 14.62 10.85
CA ASP A 43 20.67 15.95 11.43
C ASP A 43 19.89 17.03 10.65
N SER A 44 20.59 18.03 10.10
CA SER A 44 20.00 19.07 9.24
C SER A 44 19.97 18.70 7.75
N VAL A 45 20.56 17.56 7.38
CA VAL A 45 20.71 17.11 5.99
C VAL A 45 19.64 16.08 5.65
N HIS A 46 19.10 16.22 4.46
CA HIS A 46 18.08 15.37 3.89
C HIS A 46 18.67 14.67 2.67
N VAL A 47 18.74 13.34 2.69
CA VAL A 47 19.26 12.54 1.57
C VAL A 47 18.10 11.89 0.85
N HIS A 48 17.87 12.30 -0.40
CA HIS A 48 16.92 11.63 -1.29
C HIS A 48 17.63 10.53 -2.06
N VAL A 49 17.05 9.34 -2.04
CA VAL A 49 17.65 8.16 -2.67
C VAL A 49 16.56 7.16 -3.04
N LYS A 50 16.78 6.40 -4.10
CA LYS A 50 15.85 5.37 -4.55
C LYS A 50 16.21 4.01 -3.96
N VAL A 51 15.18 3.20 -3.72
CA VAL A 51 15.38 1.80 -3.34
C VAL A 51 15.66 0.97 -4.58
N GLU A 52 16.77 0.24 -4.58
CA GLU A 52 17.14 -0.67 -5.68
C GLU A 52 16.51 -2.05 -5.51
N ARG A 53 16.49 -2.55 -4.27
CA ARG A 53 15.88 -3.82 -3.91
C ARG A 53 15.50 -3.82 -2.44
N MET A 54 14.44 -4.57 -2.12
CA MET A 54 14.00 -4.77 -0.76
C MET A 54 13.65 -6.23 -0.47
N ARG A 55 13.61 -6.57 0.82
CA ARG A 55 13.03 -7.81 1.34
C ARG A 55 12.52 -7.58 2.76
N VAL A 56 11.56 -8.40 3.18
CA VAL A 56 11.06 -8.42 4.56
C VAL A 56 11.51 -9.71 5.24
N ASP A 57 12.03 -9.59 6.45
CA ASP A 57 12.34 -10.74 7.30
C ASP A 57 11.96 -10.43 8.75
N ARG A 58 11.12 -11.28 9.35
CA ARG A 58 10.65 -11.16 10.75
C ARG A 58 10.12 -9.76 11.11
N GLY A 59 9.32 -9.17 10.23
CA GLY A 59 8.73 -7.84 10.43
C GLY A 59 9.71 -6.66 10.28
N MET A 60 10.93 -6.93 9.82
CA MET A 60 11.94 -5.91 9.54
C MET A 60 12.10 -5.76 8.03
N VAL A 61 12.30 -4.53 7.59
CA VAL A 61 12.54 -4.21 6.18
C VAL A 61 14.04 -4.11 5.94
N TYR A 62 14.52 -4.75 4.88
CA TYR A 62 15.91 -4.70 4.44
C TYR A 62 15.95 -4.09 3.06
N VAL A 63 16.67 -2.99 2.89
CA VAL A 63 16.77 -2.27 1.60
C VAL A 63 18.22 -2.10 1.18
N VAL A 64 18.46 -2.19 -0.13
CA VAL A 64 19.67 -1.64 -0.76
C VAL A 64 19.24 -0.43 -1.58
N LEU A 65 20.02 0.62 -1.47
CA LEU A 65 19.75 1.92 -2.08
C LEU A 65 20.63 2.09 -3.30
N GLU A 66 20.09 2.72 -4.35
CA GLU A 66 20.82 2.92 -5.60
C GLU A 66 22.13 3.68 -5.34
N GLY A 67 23.25 3.09 -5.77
CA GLY A 67 24.58 3.68 -5.64
C GLY A 67 25.23 3.55 -4.26
N LEU A 68 24.57 2.90 -3.29
CA LEU A 68 25.11 2.66 -1.94
C LEU A 68 25.26 1.14 -1.72
N HIS A 69 26.38 0.59 -2.18
CA HIS A 69 26.60 -0.84 -2.28
C HIS A 69 27.65 -1.38 -1.32
N ASP A 70 28.24 -0.51 -0.49
CA ASP A 70 29.19 -0.90 0.56
C ASP A 70 28.62 -0.58 1.95
N ILE A 71 28.99 -1.37 2.96
CA ILE A 71 28.60 -1.11 4.35
C ILE A 71 29.04 0.29 4.81
N ASN A 72 30.20 0.76 4.37
CA ASN A 72 30.74 2.08 4.73
C ASN A 72 29.88 3.22 4.18
N ASP A 73 29.18 3.00 3.06
CA ASP A 73 28.29 4.00 2.45
C ASP A 73 27.03 4.23 3.29
N VAL A 74 26.59 3.20 4.03
CA VAL A 74 25.27 3.18 4.66
C VAL A 74 25.30 3.17 6.18
N GLU A 75 26.42 2.80 6.80
CA GLU A 75 26.56 2.77 8.26
C GLU A 75 26.27 4.14 8.88
N ILE A 76 26.63 5.21 8.18
CA ILE A 76 26.37 6.59 8.57
C ILE A 76 24.89 6.94 8.72
N TYR A 77 23.98 6.13 8.19
CA TYR A 77 22.53 6.33 8.30
C TYR A 77 21.91 5.55 9.45
N LYS A 78 22.70 4.79 10.22
CA LYS A 78 22.21 4.09 11.41
C LYS A 78 21.60 5.07 12.41
N GLY A 79 20.38 4.78 12.86
CA GLY A 79 19.61 5.64 13.76
C GLY A 79 18.78 6.71 13.06
N CYS A 80 19.00 6.95 11.76
CA CYS A 80 18.26 7.94 11.00
C CYS A 80 16.80 7.50 10.76
N GLU A 81 15.94 8.49 10.61
CA GLU A 81 14.53 8.29 10.27
C GLU A 81 14.34 8.32 8.76
N VAL A 82 13.41 7.49 8.28
CA VAL A 82 13.09 7.35 6.86
C VAL A 82 11.70 7.89 6.60
N PHE A 83 11.58 8.69 5.56
CA PHE A 83 10.37 9.37 5.13
C PHE A 83 10.14 9.14 3.64
N ILE A 84 8.93 9.48 3.21
CA ILE A 84 8.60 9.73 1.81
C ILE A 84 7.97 11.11 1.69
N ASP A 85 8.07 11.72 0.52
CA ASP A 85 7.27 12.89 0.21
C ASP A 85 5.81 12.50 0.08
N LYS A 86 4.92 13.33 0.60
CA LYS A 86 3.47 13.09 0.47
C LYS A 86 3.01 13.15 -0.99
N ALA A 87 3.76 13.83 -1.86
CA ALA A 87 3.55 13.82 -3.31
C ALA A 87 4.03 12.53 -3.99
N ASP A 88 4.98 11.82 -3.37
CA ASP A 88 5.47 10.49 -3.77
C ASP A 88 4.66 9.36 -3.10
N LEU A 89 3.60 9.71 -2.33
CA LEU A 89 2.46 8.81 -2.24
C LEU A 89 1.98 8.64 -3.68
N HIS A 90 2.39 7.55 -4.34
CA HIS A 90 1.99 7.31 -5.72
C HIS A 90 0.50 7.63 -5.88
N PRO A 91 0.11 8.42 -6.89
CA PRO A 91 -1.22 8.27 -7.43
C PRO A 91 -1.31 6.80 -7.80
N LEU A 92 -2.31 6.14 -7.21
CA LEU A 92 -2.72 4.79 -7.50
C LEU A 92 -2.52 4.50 -8.99
N SER A 93 -2.00 3.32 -9.33
CA SER A 93 -2.29 2.78 -10.66
C SER A 93 -3.81 2.88 -10.84
N GLU A 94 -4.31 3.30 -12.01
CA GLU A 94 -5.75 3.59 -12.22
C GLU A 94 -6.69 2.42 -11.83
N ASP A 95 -6.15 1.23 -11.58
CA ASP A 95 -6.83 0.02 -11.15
C ASP A 95 -6.74 -0.32 -9.64
N GLU A 96 -5.88 0.35 -8.86
CA GLU A 96 -5.78 0.15 -7.40
C GLU A 96 -6.59 1.21 -6.67
N VAL A 97 -7.88 1.00 -6.47
CA VAL A 97 -8.60 1.82 -5.49
C VAL A 97 -8.07 1.45 -4.11
N TYR A 98 -7.59 2.42 -3.32
CA TYR A 98 -7.23 2.13 -1.93
C TYR A 98 -8.45 1.49 -1.26
N TYR A 99 -8.31 0.35 -0.59
CA TYR A 99 -9.46 -0.30 0.07
C TYR A 99 -10.20 0.63 1.03
N SER A 100 -9.50 1.62 1.60
CA SER A 100 -10.09 2.70 2.40
C SER A 100 -11.05 3.61 1.62
N GLN A 101 -10.84 3.78 0.31
CA GLN A 101 -11.71 4.55 -0.58
C GLN A 101 -12.96 3.78 -1.01
N LEU A 102 -12.94 2.44 -0.95
CA LEU A 102 -14.11 1.60 -1.23
C LEU A 102 -15.10 1.57 -0.05
N MET A 103 -14.67 1.97 1.15
CA MET A 103 -15.52 2.06 2.32
C MET A 103 -16.69 3.03 2.09
N ASP A 104 -17.87 2.63 2.57
CA ASP A 104 -19.13 3.36 2.39
C ASP A 104 -19.59 3.52 0.93
N CYS A 105 -18.95 2.87 -0.05
CA CYS A 105 -19.48 2.81 -1.40
C CYS A 105 -20.76 1.97 -1.45
N GLU A 106 -21.73 2.44 -2.21
CA GLU A 106 -22.96 1.73 -2.53
C GLU A 106 -22.72 0.80 -3.71
N VAL A 107 -23.19 -0.44 -3.59
CA VAL A 107 -23.01 -1.48 -4.59
C VAL A 107 -24.32 -1.68 -5.34
N TYR A 108 -24.23 -1.64 -6.67
CA TYR A 108 -25.35 -1.82 -7.59
C TYR A 108 -25.02 -2.93 -8.59
N THR A 109 -26.04 -3.64 -9.07
CA THR A 109 -25.89 -4.54 -10.22
C THR A 109 -25.80 -3.75 -11.52
N ASP A 110 -25.42 -4.42 -12.61
CA ASP A 110 -25.47 -3.93 -13.99
C ASP A 110 -26.89 -3.52 -14.45
N GLU A 111 -27.92 -4.03 -13.79
CA GLU A 111 -29.32 -3.61 -13.95
C GLU A 111 -29.74 -2.43 -13.04
N ASP A 112 -28.78 -1.73 -12.40
CA ASP A 112 -28.98 -0.60 -11.49
C ASP A 112 -29.78 -0.97 -10.21
N VAL A 113 -29.72 -2.25 -9.79
CA VAL A 113 -30.38 -2.71 -8.56
C VAL A 113 -29.44 -2.53 -7.37
N TYR A 114 -29.90 -1.80 -6.35
CA TYR A 114 -29.14 -1.61 -5.11
C TYR A 114 -28.96 -2.93 -4.35
N VAL A 115 -27.71 -3.29 -4.08
CA VAL A 115 -27.32 -4.48 -3.33
C VAL A 115 -27.08 -4.17 -1.86
N GLY A 116 -26.42 -3.06 -1.56
CA GLY A 116 -26.02 -2.70 -0.20
C GLY A 116 -24.83 -1.75 -0.16
N ARG A 117 -24.25 -1.57 1.02
CA ARG A 117 -23.10 -0.68 1.24
C ARG A 117 -21.86 -1.42 1.72
N VAL A 118 -20.70 -1.11 1.17
CA VAL A 118 -19.41 -1.66 1.63
C VAL A 118 -19.14 -1.19 3.06
N VAL A 119 -18.98 -2.15 3.97
CA VAL A 119 -18.67 -1.91 5.39
C VAL A 119 -17.30 -2.44 5.80
N ASP A 120 -16.67 -3.25 4.97
CA ASP A 120 -15.35 -3.83 5.23
C ASP A 120 -14.73 -4.33 3.92
N VAL A 121 -13.41 -4.37 3.87
CA VAL A 121 -12.65 -4.96 2.76
C VAL A 121 -11.68 -5.98 3.32
N ILE A 122 -11.95 -7.25 3.02
CA ILE A 122 -11.18 -8.38 3.52
C ILE A 122 -10.08 -8.68 2.50
N GLU A 123 -8.83 -8.40 2.87
CA GLU A 123 -7.69 -8.87 2.10
C GLU A 123 -7.57 -10.38 2.21
N THR A 124 -7.78 -11.08 1.11
CA THR A 124 -7.37 -12.49 0.99
C THR A 124 -6.06 -12.53 0.23
N GLY A 125 -5.19 -13.51 0.52
CA GLY A 125 -3.86 -13.61 -0.11
C GLY A 125 -3.84 -13.75 -1.64
N ALA A 126 -5.00 -13.77 -2.31
CA ALA A 126 -5.15 -13.76 -3.75
C ALA A 126 -5.92 -12.52 -4.26
N ASN A 127 -7.15 -12.31 -3.81
CA ASN A 127 -8.00 -11.16 -4.21
C ASN A 127 -8.75 -10.59 -3.01
N ALA A 128 -8.95 -9.27 -2.94
CA ALA A 128 -9.79 -8.70 -1.88
C ALA A 128 -11.25 -9.11 -2.03
N VAL A 129 -11.97 -9.11 -0.92
CA VAL A 129 -13.41 -9.41 -0.85
C VAL A 129 -14.12 -8.28 -0.12
N LEU A 130 -15.09 -7.65 -0.77
CA LEU A 130 -15.93 -6.63 -0.18
C LEU A 130 -16.97 -7.30 0.72
N ARG A 131 -17.12 -6.80 1.95
CA ARG A 131 -18.27 -7.11 2.80
C ARG A 131 -19.32 -6.02 2.60
N VAL A 132 -20.44 -6.40 2.01
CA VAL A 132 -21.52 -5.46 1.69
C VAL A 132 -22.68 -5.71 2.63
N GLN A 133 -23.00 -4.72 3.45
CA GLN A 133 -24.11 -4.74 4.38
C GLN A 133 -25.41 -4.47 3.63
N ARG A 134 -26.38 -5.36 3.81
CA ARG A 134 -27.78 -5.21 3.39
C ARG A 134 -28.65 -4.93 4.63
N GLU A 135 -29.97 -4.84 4.45
CA GLU A 135 -30.87 -4.55 5.57
C GLU A 135 -30.80 -5.59 6.71
N ASN A 136 -30.71 -6.89 6.37
CA ASN A 136 -30.82 -7.97 7.35
C ASN A 136 -29.57 -8.88 7.43
N ASP A 137 -28.66 -8.79 6.47
CA ASP A 137 -27.48 -9.65 6.36
C ASP A 137 -26.32 -8.92 5.67
N SER A 138 -25.24 -9.66 5.40
CA SER A 138 -24.11 -9.17 4.62
C SER A 138 -23.71 -10.17 3.55
N VAL A 139 -23.37 -9.69 2.37
CA VAL A 139 -22.84 -10.50 1.28
C VAL A 139 -21.35 -10.25 1.10
N LEU A 140 -20.63 -11.28 0.66
CA LEU A 140 -19.20 -11.20 0.34
C LEU A 140 -19.02 -11.19 -1.18
N ILE A 141 -18.47 -10.10 -1.70
CA ILE A 141 -18.32 -9.88 -3.13
C ILE A 141 -16.83 -9.85 -3.47
N PRO A 142 -16.32 -10.78 -4.30
CA PRO A 142 -14.93 -10.76 -4.75
C PRO A 142 -14.63 -9.47 -5.52
N TYR A 143 -13.58 -8.75 -5.11
CA TYR A 143 -13.11 -7.55 -5.80
C TYR A 143 -12.17 -7.96 -6.94
N VAL A 144 -12.75 -8.43 -8.04
CA VAL A 144 -12.04 -8.89 -9.25
C VAL A 144 -12.75 -8.36 -10.50
N LYS A 145 -12.00 -8.16 -11.60
CA LYS A 145 -12.55 -7.65 -12.87
C LYS A 145 -13.67 -8.50 -13.49
N ALA A 146 -13.81 -9.75 -13.07
CA ALA A 146 -14.89 -10.63 -13.49
C ALA A 146 -16.22 -10.41 -12.74
N VAL A 147 -16.21 -9.66 -11.63
CA VAL A 147 -17.37 -9.39 -10.79
C VAL A 147 -17.63 -7.90 -10.68
N VAL A 148 -16.59 -7.09 -10.46
CA VAL A 148 -16.67 -5.63 -10.37
C VAL A 148 -16.40 -5.04 -11.74
N THR A 149 -17.43 -4.45 -12.34
CA THR A 149 -17.41 -3.92 -13.72
C THR A 149 -17.03 -2.45 -13.76
N ALA A 150 -17.40 -1.66 -12.75
CA ALA A 150 -17.01 -0.26 -12.62
C ALA A 150 -16.91 0.17 -11.15
N VAL A 151 -16.02 1.14 -10.88
CA VAL A 151 -15.89 1.77 -9.57
C VAL A 151 -15.77 3.28 -9.75
N ASN A 152 -16.71 4.02 -9.17
CA ASN A 152 -16.67 5.47 -9.08
C ASN A 152 -16.57 5.88 -7.61
N VAL A 153 -15.34 6.17 -7.16
CA VAL A 153 -15.06 6.57 -5.77
C VAL A 153 -15.62 7.97 -5.46
N GLU A 154 -15.64 8.87 -6.44
CA GLU A 154 -16.16 10.24 -6.24
C GLU A 154 -17.67 10.21 -5.95
N GLU A 155 -18.40 9.36 -6.67
CA GLU A 155 -19.84 9.14 -6.49
C GLU A 155 -20.15 8.08 -5.43
N LYS A 156 -19.13 7.46 -4.82
CA LYS A 156 -19.28 6.33 -3.89
C LYS A 156 -20.12 5.18 -4.46
N ARG A 157 -19.90 4.82 -5.71
CA ARG A 157 -20.69 3.82 -6.44
C ARG A 157 -19.80 2.71 -6.99
N ILE A 158 -20.20 1.46 -6.78
CA ILE A 158 -19.56 0.26 -7.32
C ILE A 158 -20.60 -0.51 -8.12
N GLU A 159 -20.27 -0.87 -9.35
CA GLU A 159 -21.10 -1.71 -10.21
C GLU A 159 -20.54 -3.12 -10.30
N ILE A 160 -21.43 -4.10 -10.17
CA ILE A 160 -21.10 -5.52 -10.23
C ILE A 160 -21.95 -6.24 -11.28
N GLU A 161 -21.38 -7.30 -11.85
CA GLU A 161 -22.14 -8.27 -12.64
C GLU A 161 -22.73 -9.34 -11.71
N ALA A 162 -24.06 -9.49 -11.73
CA ALA A 162 -24.75 -10.47 -10.90
C ALA A 162 -24.54 -11.89 -11.45
N MET A 163 -23.58 -12.63 -10.90
CA MET A 163 -23.43 -14.06 -11.21
C MET A 163 -24.48 -14.89 -10.47
N GLU A 164 -25.00 -15.95 -11.10
CA GLU A 164 -25.89 -16.92 -10.43
C GLU A 164 -25.23 -17.46 -9.15
N GLY A 165 -25.87 -17.22 -7.99
CA GLY A 165 -25.41 -17.67 -6.68
C GLY A 165 -24.56 -16.66 -5.89
N LEU A 166 -24.33 -15.44 -6.42
CA LEU A 166 -23.56 -14.39 -5.74
C LEU A 166 -24.41 -13.55 -4.77
N LEU A 167 -25.67 -13.30 -5.11
CA LEU A 167 -26.57 -12.39 -4.39
C LEU A 167 -27.65 -13.10 -3.58
#